data_AF-A0A1Y3B3E8-F1
#
_entry.id   AF-A0A1Y3B3E8-F1
#
_cell.length_a   1.000
_cell.length_b   1.000
_cell.length_c   1.000
_cell.angle_alpha   90.00
_cell.angle_beta   90.00
_cell.angle_gamma   90.00
#
_symmetry.space_group_name_H-M   'P 1'
#
loop_
_entity.id
_entity.type
_entity.pdbx_description
1 polymer ?
#
loop_
_entity_poly.entity_id
_entity_poly.type
_entity_poly.pdbx_seq_one_letter_code
_entity_poly.pdbx_strand_id
1 'polypeptide(L)'
;IEIPEYGNLCAVRICEELKIKSQNDTEKLAQAKAKVYLSGFYDGIMLVGEHKGKKVSEAKPLIQKMLCDSGDGVKYYEPEKQVLSRSNDECVVALCDQWFLEYGEPKWREQTEQCLRDLNTYSEEVRRNFAFTLNWLKDHACSRQYGLGTRMPWAEEWLIESLSDSTIYMAYYTIAHYLQGGVLDGSGESPLGIKPEHMTPEVWDYIFFPKATYPKNCSVSKDKLDIMKREFQYWYPMDIRVS
;
A
#
# COMPACT_ATOMS: atom_id res chain seq x y z
N ILE A 1 -20.24 -14.10 26.62
CA ILE A 1 -18.82 -13.77 26.83
C ILE A 1 -18.72 -13.29 28.26
N GLU A 2 -17.72 -13.73 29.00
CA GLU A 2 -17.42 -13.21 30.34
C GLU A 2 -16.16 -12.36 30.28
N ILE A 3 -16.27 -11.11 30.71
CA ILE A 3 -15.12 -10.21 30.84
C ILE A 3 -14.78 -10.17 32.32
N PRO A 4 -13.55 -10.50 32.76
CA PRO A 4 -13.22 -10.63 34.18
C PRO A 4 -13.64 -9.43 35.05
N GLU A 5 -13.51 -8.20 34.53
CA GLU A 5 -13.88 -6.98 35.23
C GLU A 5 -15.41 -6.77 35.32
N TYR A 6 -16.17 -7.16 34.29
CA TYR A 6 -17.58 -6.80 34.11
C TYR A 6 -18.56 -7.97 34.29
N GLY A 7 -18.08 -9.21 34.31
CA GLY A 7 -18.88 -10.44 34.39
C GLY A 7 -19.45 -10.89 33.03
N ASN A 8 -20.44 -11.80 33.09
CA ASN A 8 -21.08 -12.42 31.92
C ASN A 8 -22.17 -11.55 31.25
N LEU A 9 -22.65 -10.51 31.93
CA LEU A 9 -23.64 -9.53 31.45
C LEU A 9 -23.04 -8.12 31.39
N CYS A 10 -21.85 -8.00 30.80
CA CYS A 10 -21.06 -6.76 30.81
C CYS A 10 -21.80 -5.54 30.25
N ALA A 11 -22.63 -5.71 29.21
CA ALA A 11 -23.42 -4.64 28.61
C ALA A 11 -24.52 -4.12 29.56
N VAL A 12 -25.19 -5.01 30.30
CA VAL A 12 -26.23 -4.62 31.28
C VAL A 12 -25.58 -3.82 32.41
N ARG A 13 -24.50 -4.37 32.97
CA ARG A 13 -23.76 -3.75 34.06
C ARG A 13 -23.28 -2.33 33.71
N ILE A 14 -22.65 -2.14 32.55
CA ILE A 14 -22.12 -0.82 32.18
C ILE A 14 -23.24 0.19 31.89
N CYS A 15 -24.38 -0.25 31.34
CA CYS A 15 -25.54 0.61 31.12
C CYS A 15 -26.17 1.07 32.43
N GLU A 16 -26.24 0.20 33.44
CA GLU A 16 -26.72 0.54 34.79
C GLU A 16 -25.76 1.51 35.50
N GLU A 17 -24.45 1.25 35.44
CA GLU A 17 -23.41 2.11 36.01
C GLU A 17 -23.44 3.53 35.42
N LEU A 18 -23.61 3.65 34.09
CA LEU A 18 -23.72 4.94 33.39
C LEU A 18 -25.13 5.55 33.43
N LYS A 19 -26.09 4.87 34.06
CA LYS A 19 -27.50 5.29 34.17
C LYS A 19 -28.09 5.66 32.80
N ILE A 20 -27.89 4.80 31.82
CA ILE A 20 -28.44 4.94 30.47
C ILE A 20 -29.93 4.60 30.53
N LYS A 21 -30.78 5.49 30.01
CA LYS A 21 -32.25 5.34 30.09
C LYS A 21 -32.90 5.26 28.72
N SER A 22 -32.20 5.66 27.67
CA SER A 22 -32.71 5.67 26.30
C SER A 22 -31.63 5.24 25.31
N GLN A 23 -32.06 4.61 24.21
CA GLN A 23 -31.20 4.37 23.04
C GLN A 23 -30.69 5.67 22.38
N ASN A 24 -31.29 6.81 22.72
CA ASN A 24 -30.87 8.13 22.25
C ASN A 24 -29.76 8.77 23.10
N ASP A 25 -29.33 8.14 24.20
CA ASP A 25 -28.21 8.61 25.03
C ASP A 25 -26.86 8.30 24.34
N THR A 26 -26.67 8.81 23.12
CA THR A 26 -25.61 8.40 22.18
C THR A 26 -24.20 8.56 22.75
N GLU A 27 -23.93 9.65 23.48
CA GLU A 27 -22.63 9.88 24.12
C GLU A 27 -22.31 8.82 25.19
N LYS A 28 -23.29 8.50 26.06
CA LYS A 28 -23.13 7.48 27.10
C LYS A 28 -23.03 6.08 26.50
N LEU A 29 -23.80 5.80 25.44
CA LEU A 29 -23.73 4.53 24.73
C LEU A 29 -22.39 4.34 24.01
N ALA A 30 -21.84 5.40 23.42
CA ALA A 30 -20.51 5.38 22.82
C ALA A 30 -19.43 5.12 23.89
N GLN A 31 -19.53 5.78 25.06
CA GLN A 31 -18.64 5.55 26.19
C GLN A 31 -18.74 4.11 26.72
N ALA A 32 -19.97 3.59 26.88
CA ALA A 32 -20.23 2.22 27.29
C ALA A 32 -19.58 1.23 26.33
N LYS A 33 -19.83 1.39 25.02
CA LYS A 33 -19.28 0.56 23.95
C LYS A 33 -17.75 0.56 23.97
N ALA A 34 -17.12 1.73 24.06
CA ALA A 34 -15.66 1.85 24.07
C ALA A 34 -15.02 1.06 25.22
N LYS A 35 -15.60 1.12 26.43
CA LYS A 35 -15.10 0.38 27.60
C LYS A 35 -15.18 -1.12 27.42
N VAL A 36 -16.36 -1.66 27.12
CA VAL A 36 -16.56 -3.12 27.12
C VAL A 36 -16.09 -3.80 25.84
N TYR A 37 -16.05 -3.10 24.70
CA TYR A 37 -15.71 -3.72 23.42
C TYR A 37 -14.22 -4.10 23.34
N LEU A 38 -13.32 -3.21 23.77
CA LEU A 38 -11.88 -3.47 23.75
C LEU A 38 -11.51 -4.59 24.74
N SER A 39 -11.96 -4.48 25.99
CA SER A 39 -11.75 -5.51 27.01
C SER A 39 -12.41 -6.85 26.62
N GLY A 40 -13.57 -6.80 25.97
CA GLY A 40 -14.25 -7.98 25.47
C GLY A 40 -13.46 -8.72 24.40
N PHE A 41 -12.67 -8.02 23.58
CA PHE A 41 -11.83 -8.65 22.57
C PHE A 41 -10.58 -9.33 23.17
N TYR A 42 -9.88 -8.65 24.08
CA TYR A 42 -8.59 -9.14 24.62
C TYR A 42 -8.72 -10.04 25.85
N ASP A 43 -9.68 -9.75 26.73
CA ASP A 43 -9.85 -10.41 28.03
C ASP A 43 -11.14 -11.23 28.11
N GLY A 44 -12.06 -11.04 27.17
CA GLY A 44 -13.31 -11.79 27.11
C GLY A 44 -13.08 -13.29 26.89
N ILE A 45 -13.77 -14.11 27.69
CA ILE A 45 -13.77 -15.56 27.59
C ILE A 45 -15.11 -16.06 27.05
N MET A 46 -15.06 -16.99 26.10
CA MET A 46 -16.24 -17.63 25.53
C MET A 46 -16.91 -18.56 26.56
N LEU A 47 -18.24 -18.48 26.68
CA LEU A 47 -19.00 -19.25 27.68
C LEU A 47 -19.73 -20.47 27.11
N VAL A 48 -19.95 -20.50 25.79
CA VAL A 48 -20.82 -21.47 25.10
C VAL A 48 -20.17 -21.96 23.81
N GLY A 49 -20.67 -23.09 23.29
CA GLY A 49 -20.21 -23.68 22.04
C GLY A 49 -18.85 -24.37 22.14
N GLU A 50 -18.34 -24.80 20.99
CA GLU A 50 -17.09 -25.56 20.85
C GLU A 50 -15.83 -24.78 21.30
N HIS A 51 -15.94 -23.46 21.41
CA HIS A 51 -14.84 -22.59 21.82
C HIS A 51 -14.98 -22.08 23.25
N LYS A 52 -15.84 -22.68 24.07
CA LYS A 52 -15.96 -22.37 25.50
C LYS A 52 -14.60 -22.41 26.19
N GLY A 53 -14.31 -21.41 27.02
CA GLY A 53 -13.04 -21.26 27.75
C GLY A 53 -11.92 -20.58 26.96
N LYS A 54 -12.06 -20.40 25.63
CA LYS A 54 -11.08 -19.66 24.82
C LYS A 54 -11.30 -18.15 24.91
N LYS A 55 -10.23 -17.40 24.67
CA LYS A 55 -10.31 -15.95 24.49
C LYS A 55 -11.09 -15.59 23.22
N VAL A 56 -11.83 -14.49 23.27
CA VAL A 56 -12.60 -13.98 22.11
C VAL A 56 -11.69 -13.69 20.92
N SER A 57 -10.51 -13.12 21.13
CA SER A 57 -9.52 -12.85 20.07
C SER A 57 -9.12 -14.11 19.29
N GLU A 58 -9.05 -15.26 19.94
CA GLU A 58 -8.73 -16.56 19.33
C GLU A 58 -9.97 -17.22 18.69
N ALA A 59 -11.13 -17.14 19.37
CA ALA A 59 -12.34 -17.80 18.93
C ALA A 59 -13.03 -17.08 17.75
N LYS A 60 -12.97 -15.75 17.69
CA LYS A 60 -13.64 -14.94 16.67
C LYS A 60 -13.31 -15.36 15.22
N PRO A 61 -12.04 -15.52 14.80
CA PRO A 61 -11.74 -15.96 13.43
C PRO A 61 -12.21 -17.40 13.14
N LEU A 62 -12.20 -18.29 14.14
CA LEU A 62 -12.69 -19.66 14.00
C LEU A 62 -14.21 -19.70 13.80
N ILE A 63 -14.95 -18.92 14.60
CA ILE A 63 -16.42 -18.81 14.48
C ILE A 63 -16.81 -18.18 13.15
N GLN A 64 -16.12 -17.12 12.72
CA GLN A 64 -16.36 -16.50 11.42
C GLN A 64 -16.18 -17.52 10.29
N LYS A 65 -15.10 -18.30 10.33
CA LYS A 65 -14.84 -19.36 9.35
C LYS A 65 -15.94 -20.42 9.37
N MET A 66 -16.30 -20.92 10.55
CA MET A 66 -17.38 -21.91 10.72
C MET A 66 -18.70 -21.43 10.11
N LEU A 67 -19.09 -20.18 10.37
CA LEU A 67 -20.32 -19.58 9.79
C LEU A 67 -20.24 -19.43 8.27
N CYS A 68 -19.06 -19.08 7.73
CA CYS A 68 -18.87 -19.01 6.28
C CYS A 68 -18.92 -20.40 5.64
N ASP A 69 -18.29 -21.39 6.26
CA ASP A 69 -18.22 -22.77 5.77
C ASP A 69 -19.60 -23.47 5.84
N SER A 70 -20.45 -23.13 6.82
CA SER A 70 -21.82 -23.64 6.93
C SER A 70 -22.84 -22.91 6.05
N GLY A 71 -22.47 -21.75 5.48
CA GLY A 71 -23.38 -20.90 4.72
C GLY A 71 -24.29 -19.99 5.59
N ASP A 72 -24.13 -19.99 6.91
CA ASP A 72 -24.88 -19.14 7.84
C ASP A 72 -24.33 -17.71 7.94
N GLY A 73 -23.17 -17.46 7.32
CA GLY A 73 -22.54 -16.15 7.27
C GLY A 73 -21.84 -15.91 5.94
N VAL A 74 -21.74 -14.65 5.54
CA VAL A 74 -20.99 -14.21 4.37
C VAL A 74 -20.09 -13.05 4.77
N LYS A 75 -18.92 -12.95 4.13
CA LYS A 75 -18.06 -11.77 4.29
C LYS A 75 -18.67 -10.61 3.50
N TYR A 76 -18.90 -9.52 4.21
CA TYR A 76 -19.31 -8.25 3.64
C TYR A 76 -18.19 -7.23 3.88
N TYR A 77 -17.91 -6.44 2.86
CA TYR A 77 -16.87 -5.43 2.87
C TYR A 77 -17.49 -4.08 2.55
N GLU A 78 -17.11 -3.06 3.31
CA GLU A 78 -17.59 -1.70 3.16
C GLU A 78 -16.42 -0.74 3.45
N PRO A 79 -16.36 0.44 2.80
CA PRO A 79 -15.41 1.48 3.20
C PRO A 79 -15.60 1.87 4.67
N GLU A 80 -14.52 2.02 5.43
CA GLU A 80 -14.60 2.39 6.86
C GLU A 80 -15.27 3.75 7.09
N LYS A 81 -15.13 4.65 6.12
CA LYS A 81 -15.80 5.95 6.03
C LYS A 81 -16.23 6.14 4.58
N GLN A 82 -17.18 7.05 4.35
CA GLN A 82 -17.54 7.46 3.01
C GLN A 82 -16.30 7.92 2.22
N VAL A 83 -16.11 7.36 1.03
CA VAL A 83 -15.04 7.71 0.11
C VAL A 83 -15.69 8.23 -1.17
N LEU A 84 -15.36 9.46 -1.57
CA LEU A 84 -15.82 10.05 -2.81
C LEU A 84 -14.71 10.02 -3.85
N SER A 85 -15.05 9.61 -5.07
CA SER A 85 -14.14 9.63 -6.21
C SER A 85 -13.94 11.05 -6.75
N ARG A 86 -12.97 11.24 -7.66
CA ARG A 86 -12.82 12.51 -8.40
C ARG A 86 -13.99 12.81 -9.34
N SER A 87 -14.75 11.80 -9.77
CA SER A 87 -15.98 11.96 -10.55
C SER A 87 -17.19 12.27 -9.68
N ASN A 88 -17.01 12.43 -8.36
CA ASN A 88 -18.06 12.65 -7.37
C ASN A 88 -19.00 11.45 -7.17
N ASP A 89 -18.51 10.24 -7.48
CA ASP A 89 -19.21 8.99 -7.19
C ASP A 89 -18.83 8.47 -5.79
N GLU A 90 -19.78 7.87 -5.09
CA GLU A 90 -19.53 7.18 -3.83
C GLU A 90 -18.86 5.83 -4.09
N CYS A 91 -17.65 5.65 -3.58
CA CYS A 91 -16.86 4.45 -3.78
C CYS A 91 -17.39 3.29 -2.93
N VAL A 92 -17.24 2.07 -3.45
CA VAL A 92 -17.57 0.81 -2.78
C VAL A 92 -16.36 -0.12 -2.76
N VAL A 93 -16.37 -1.15 -1.91
CA VAL A 93 -15.38 -2.23 -1.99
C VAL A 93 -15.82 -3.24 -3.03
N ALA A 94 -14.98 -3.52 -4.00
CA ALA A 94 -15.22 -4.52 -5.04
C ALA A 94 -14.19 -5.65 -4.95
N LEU A 95 -14.65 -6.88 -5.19
CA LEU A 95 -13.80 -8.01 -5.49
C LEU A 95 -13.70 -8.12 -7.02
N CYS A 96 -12.59 -7.68 -7.60
CA CYS A 96 -12.38 -7.65 -9.03
C CYS A 96 -10.97 -8.13 -9.40
N ASP A 97 -10.82 -8.56 -10.65
CA ASP A 97 -9.52 -8.90 -11.23
C ASP A 97 -8.70 -7.61 -11.41
N GLN A 98 -7.46 -7.65 -10.93
CA GLN A 98 -6.63 -6.47 -10.79
C GLN A 98 -5.17 -6.90 -10.63
N TRP A 99 -4.23 -6.14 -11.20
CA TRP A 99 -2.81 -6.26 -10.92
C TRP A 99 -2.43 -5.48 -9.66
N PHE A 100 -1.55 -6.08 -8.84
CA PHE A 100 -1.12 -5.55 -7.55
C PHE A 100 0.40 -5.47 -7.44
N LEU A 101 0.88 -4.53 -6.63
CA LEU A 101 2.22 -4.55 -6.06
C LEU A 101 2.14 -5.24 -4.69
N GLU A 102 2.90 -6.32 -4.52
CA GLU A 102 2.88 -7.19 -3.31
C GLU A 102 3.68 -6.58 -2.15
N TYR A 103 3.37 -5.35 -1.74
CA TYR A 103 4.06 -4.70 -0.63
C TYR A 103 3.87 -5.42 0.72
N GLY A 104 2.90 -6.34 0.81
CA GLY A 104 2.70 -7.20 1.97
C GLY A 104 3.75 -8.32 2.14
N GLU A 105 4.62 -8.55 1.14
CA GLU A 105 5.63 -9.60 1.19
C GLU A 105 6.63 -9.37 2.36
N PRO A 106 6.75 -10.31 3.32
CA PRO A 106 7.59 -10.10 4.51
C PRO A 106 9.05 -9.80 4.20
N LYS A 107 9.62 -10.47 3.19
CA LYS A 107 11.03 -10.32 2.81
C LYS A 107 11.29 -8.93 2.21
N TRP A 108 10.40 -8.45 1.34
CA TRP A 108 10.53 -7.12 0.77
C TRP A 108 10.31 -6.04 1.83
N ARG A 109 9.32 -6.21 2.71
CA ARG A 109 9.08 -5.31 3.83
C ARG A 109 10.32 -5.16 4.71
N GLU A 110 10.97 -6.27 5.10
CA GLU A 110 12.20 -6.23 5.91
C GLU A 110 13.32 -5.41 5.24
N GLN A 111 13.49 -5.54 3.92
CA GLN A 111 14.47 -4.75 3.17
C GLN A 111 14.12 -3.25 3.19
N THR A 112 12.84 -2.90 3.04
CA THR A 112 12.40 -1.50 3.12
C THR A 112 12.50 -0.92 4.53
N GLU A 113 12.28 -1.72 5.57
CA GLU A 113 12.50 -1.32 6.96
C GLU A 113 13.98 -1.08 7.26
N GLN A 114 14.88 -1.89 6.68
CA GLN A 114 16.32 -1.60 6.73
C GLN A 114 16.65 -0.28 6.02
N CYS A 115 16.11 -0.05 4.83
CA CYS A 115 16.29 1.22 4.12
C CYS A 115 15.78 2.42 4.95
N LEU A 116 14.63 2.28 5.63
CA LEU A 116 14.10 3.31 6.51
C LEU A 116 15.03 3.58 7.70
N ARG A 117 15.73 2.58 8.25
CA ARG A 117 16.70 2.79 9.34
C ARG A 117 17.81 3.75 8.92
N ASP A 118 18.27 3.63 7.68
CA ASP A 118 19.37 4.42 7.14
C ASP A 118 18.90 5.79 6.58
N LEU A 119 17.59 5.93 6.28
CA LEU A 119 16.98 7.17 5.80
C LEU A 119 16.94 8.25 6.89
N ASN A 120 17.39 9.47 6.57
CA ASN A 120 17.21 10.63 7.44
C ASN A 120 15.81 11.26 7.25
N THR A 121 14.97 11.16 8.28
CA THR A 121 13.59 11.66 8.26
C THR A 121 13.42 13.06 8.84
N TYR A 122 14.50 13.69 9.34
CA TYR A 122 14.51 15.00 10.02
C TYR A 122 13.66 15.12 11.30
N SER A 123 12.73 14.21 11.56
CA SER A 123 11.99 14.10 12.81
C SER A 123 11.62 12.64 13.12
N GLU A 124 11.49 12.34 14.41
CA GLU A 124 11.03 11.03 14.89
C GLU A 124 9.56 10.77 14.57
N GLU A 125 8.73 11.82 14.50
CA GLU A 125 7.33 11.70 14.11
C GLU A 125 7.19 11.14 12.69
N VAL A 126 7.94 11.70 11.73
CA VAL A 126 7.94 11.22 10.34
C VAL A 126 8.44 9.77 10.27
N ARG A 127 9.48 9.42 11.02
CA ARG A 127 9.97 8.03 11.11
C ARG A 127 8.91 7.06 11.61
N ARG A 128 8.16 7.45 12.65
CA ARG A 128 7.05 6.65 13.19
C ARG A 128 5.93 6.47 12.18
N ASN A 129 5.60 7.51 11.41
CA ASN A 129 4.58 7.43 10.35
C ASN A 129 5.00 6.46 9.23
N PHE A 130 6.26 6.48 8.81
CA PHE A 130 6.79 5.48 7.87
C PHE A 130 6.69 4.06 8.45
N ALA A 131 7.16 3.85 9.67
CA ALA A 131 7.14 2.52 10.32
C ALA A 131 5.71 1.99 10.48
N PHE A 132 4.77 2.84 10.89
CA PHE A 132 3.35 2.50 10.96
C PHE A 132 2.80 2.09 9.60
N THR A 133 3.08 2.89 8.56
CA THR A 133 2.59 2.64 7.20
C THR A 133 3.17 1.35 6.63
N LEU A 134 4.49 1.10 6.76
CA LEU A 134 5.12 -0.14 6.30
C LEU A 134 4.52 -1.40 6.95
N ASN A 135 4.13 -1.32 8.22
CA ASN A 135 3.49 -2.44 8.89
C ASN A 135 2.03 -2.64 8.46
N TRP A 136 1.33 -1.55 8.16
CA TRP A 136 -0.07 -1.57 7.71
C TRP A 136 -0.22 -1.96 6.24
N LEU A 137 0.77 -1.60 5.41
CA LEU A 137 0.74 -1.78 3.96
C LEU A 137 0.57 -3.27 3.59
N LYS A 138 -0.29 -3.50 2.60
CA LYS A 138 -0.58 -4.79 1.99
C LYS A 138 -0.49 -4.61 0.47
N ASP A 139 -1.10 -5.52 -0.26
CA ASP A 139 -1.16 -5.46 -1.71
C ASP A 139 -1.80 -4.14 -2.17
N HIS A 140 -1.12 -3.44 -3.08
CA HIS A 140 -1.56 -2.16 -3.63
C HIS A 140 -2.02 -2.34 -5.07
N ALA A 141 -3.30 -2.06 -5.32
CA ALA A 141 -3.91 -2.17 -6.64
C ALA A 141 -3.34 -1.13 -7.62
N CYS A 142 -2.45 -1.55 -8.52
CA CYS A 142 -1.66 -0.66 -9.37
C CYS A 142 -2.17 -0.50 -10.83
N SER A 143 -3.23 -1.22 -11.20
CA SER A 143 -3.82 -1.19 -12.55
C SER A 143 -5.11 -0.35 -12.65
N ARG A 144 -5.40 0.21 -13.82
CA ARG A 144 -6.64 0.95 -14.12
C ARG A 144 -7.08 0.67 -15.55
N GLN A 145 -8.38 0.73 -15.82
CA GLN A 145 -8.91 0.59 -17.19
C GLN A 145 -9.25 1.94 -17.84
N TYR A 146 -9.26 3.02 -17.06
CA TYR A 146 -9.62 4.37 -17.52
C TYR A 146 -8.65 5.41 -16.98
N GLY A 147 -8.37 6.43 -17.79
CA GLY A 147 -7.48 7.55 -17.46
C GLY A 147 -6.34 7.71 -18.45
N LEU A 148 -5.41 8.59 -18.11
CA LEU A 148 -4.13 8.76 -18.82
C LEU A 148 -3.03 8.03 -18.05
N GLY A 149 -2.00 7.59 -18.76
CA GLY A 149 -0.85 6.93 -18.16
C GLY A 149 -0.15 5.99 -19.14
N THR A 150 0.78 5.20 -18.60
CA THR A 150 1.50 4.18 -19.36
C THR A 150 0.75 2.85 -19.28
N ARG A 151 0.65 2.13 -20.40
CA ARG A 151 0.05 0.78 -20.44
C ARG A 151 1.00 -0.24 -19.84
N MET A 152 0.47 -1.29 -19.22
CA MET A 152 1.28 -2.43 -18.78
C MET A 152 1.82 -3.18 -20.02
N PRO A 153 3.13 -3.46 -20.09
CA PRO A 153 3.74 -4.00 -21.31
C PRO A 153 3.36 -5.45 -21.62
N TRP A 154 2.76 -6.19 -20.67
CA TRP A 154 2.25 -7.55 -20.86
C TRP A 154 0.71 -7.65 -20.86
N ALA A 155 0.02 -6.55 -20.59
CA ALA A 155 -1.45 -6.52 -20.46
C ALA A 155 -1.94 -5.11 -20.82
N GLU A 156 -1.91 -4.80 -22.12
CA GLU A 156 -2.13 -3.45 -22.64
C GLU A 156 -3.53 -2.88 -22.34
N GLU A 157 -4.51 -3.73 -21.98
CA GLU A 157 -5.82 -3.30 -21.51
C GLU A 157 -5.77 -2.55 -20.16
N TRP A 158 -4.67 -2.69 -19.41
CA TRP A 158 -4.43 -2.01 -18.15
C TRP A 158 -3.44 -0.85 -18.28
N LEU A 159 -3.79 0.26 -17.65
CA LEU A 159 -2.94 1.42 -17.37
C LEU A 159 -2.33 1.28 -15.98
N ILE A 160 -1.08 1.74 -15.82
CA ILE A 160 -0.44 1.88 -14.51
C ILE A 160 -1.00 3.12 -13.82
N GLU A 161 -1.40 3.00 -12.56
CA GLU A 161 -1.94 4.12 -11.79
C GLU A 161 -0.85 5.07 -11.28
N SER A 162 -1.23 6.31 -11.02
CA SER A 162 -0.34 7.45 -10.76
C SER A 162 0.61 7.32 -9.56
N LEU A 163 0.28 6.53 -8.53
CA LEU A 163 1.16 6.32 -7.38
C LEU A 163 2.17 5.18 -7.62
N SER A 164 1.98 4.40 -8.69
CA SER A 164 2.81 3.24 -9.04
C SER A 164 3.86 3.58 -10.08
N ASP A 165 3.56 4.49 -11.02
CA ASP A 165 4.54 5.00 -12.00
C ASP A 165 5.38 6.18 -11.49
N SER A 166 5.12 6.65 -10.26
CA SER A 166 5.80 7.81 -9.64
C SER A 166 6.77 7.46 -8.51
N THR A 167 7.30 6.23 -8.50
CA THR A 167 8.13 5.71 -7.40
C THR A 167 9.63 5.94 -7.59
N ILE A 168 10.15 5.77 -8.81
CA ILE A 168 11.59 5.80 -9.13
C ILE A 168 11.97 6.75 -10.28
N TYR A 169 11.06 7.64 -10.70
CA TYR A 169 11.26 8.56 -11.83
C TYR A 169 12.44 9.54 -11.63
N MET A 170 12.96 9.69 -10.43
CA MET A 170 14.14 10.52 -10.14
C MET A 170 15.39 9.99 -10.85
N ALA A 171 15.49 8.68 -11.05
CA ALA A 171 16.57 8.10 -11.86
C ALA A 171 16.49 8.61 -13.30
N TYR A 172 15.27 8.75 -13.85
CA TYR A 172 15.05 9.29 -15.19
C TYR A 172 15.47 10.76 -15.31
N TYR A 173 15.32 11.57 -14.26
CA TYR A 173 15.79 12.96 -14.27
C TYR A 173 17.27 13.10 -14.62
N THR A 174 18.11 12.17 -14.16
CA THR A 174 19.55 12.21 -14.40
C THR A 174 19.89 12.14 -15.89
N ILE A 175 19.05 11.52 -16.72
CA ILE A 175 19.34 11.26 -18.15
C ILE A 175 18.33 11.87 -19.11
N ALA A 176 17.24 12.45 -18.59
CA ALA A 176 16.16 13.05 -19.38
C ALA A 176 16.68 14.10 -20.38
N HIS A 177 17.71 14.86 -20.01
CA HIS A 177 18.30 15.89 -20.87
C HIS A 177 19.10 15.30 -22.06
N TYR A 178 19.58 14.06 -21.97
CA TYR A 178 20.20 13.34 -23.10
C TYR A 178 19.18 12.68 -24.04
N LEU A 179 18.00 12.36 -23.51
CA LEU A 179 16.93 11.70 -24.25
C LEU A 179 15.97 12.69 -24.89
N GLN A 180 15.41 13.62 -24.12
CA GLN A 180 14.34 14.53 -24.54
C GLN A 180 14.83 15.95 -24.86
N GLY A 181 16.03 16.33 -24.42
CA GLY A 181 16.63 17.64 -24.72
C GLY A 181 15.83 18.85 -24.24
N GLY A 182 14.94 18.69 -23.25
CA GLY A 182 14.07 19.76 -22.75
C GLY A 182 12.72 19.88 -23.45
N VAL A 183 12.44 19.03 -24.45
CA VAL A 183 11.10 18.94 -25.05
C VAL A 183 10.20 18.09 -24.14
N LEU A 184 9.18 18.72 -23.55
CA LEU A 184 8.39 18.14 -22.45
C LEU A 184 7.62 16.86 -22.81
N ASP A 185 7.12 16.77 -24.04
CA ASP A 185 6.38 15.60 -24.53
C ASP A 185 7.30 14.57 -25.23
N GLY A 186 8.62 14.83 -25.27
CA GLY A 186 9.60 13.97 -25.92
C GLY A 186 9.46 13.89 -27.44
N SER A 187 8.66 14.76 -28.09
CA SER A 187 8.45 14.75 -29.54
C SER A 187 9.63 15.28 -30.35
N GLY A 188 10.56 15.98 -29.70
CA GLY A 188 11.77 16.52 -30.31
C GLY A 188 12.85 15.47 -30.58
N GLU A 189 13.90 15.88 -31.28
CA GLU A 189 15.06 15.01 -31.49
C GLU A 189 15.88 14.85 -30.20
N SER A 190 16.31 13.61 -29.94
CA SER A 190 17.22 13.33 -28.83
C SER A 190 18.57 14.01 -29.06
N PRO A 191 19.13 14.73 -28.06
CA PRO A 191 20.49 15.28 -28.14
C PRO A 191 21.58 14.24 -28.42
N LEU A 192 21.37 12.99 -27.97
CA LEU A 192 22.26 11.87 -28.30
C LEU A 192 21.81 11.09 -29.54
N GLY A 193 20.76 11.52 -30.26
CA GLY A 193 20.22 10.82 -31.42
C GLY A 193 19.72 9.40 -31.09
N ILE A 194 19.21 9.20 -29.87
CA ILE A 194 18.62 7.93 -29.41
C ILE A 194 17.12 8.01 -29.63
N LYS A 195 16.56 7.05 -30.37
CA LYS A 195 15.11 6.97 -30.58
C LYS A 195 14.42 6.24 -29.41
N PRO A 196 13.15 6.54 -29.11
CA PRO A 196 12.40 5.87 -28.04
C PRO A 196 12.42 4.34 -28.14
N GLU A 197 12.24 3.79 -29.35
CA GLU A 197 12.24 2.35 -29.61
C GLU A 197 13.60 1.66 -29.38
N HIS A 198 14.69 2.42 -29.23
CA HIS A 198 16.00 1.86 -28.91
C HIS A 198 16.18 1.60 -27.41
N MET A 199 15.30 2.13 -26.54
CA MET A 199 15.40 2.02 -25.09
C MET A 199 14.73 0.74 -24.57
N THR A 200 15.33 -0.41 -24.88
CA THR A 200 14.88 -1.73 -24.40
C THR A 200 15.19 -1.95 -22.91
N PRO A 201 14.57 -2.94 -22.23
CA PRO A 201 14.91 -3.28 -20.85
C PRO A 201 16.41 -3.45 -20.61
N GLU A 202 17.13 -4.11 -21.53
CA GLU A 202 18.58 -4.32 -21.41
C GLU A 202 19.39 -3.02 -21.51
N VAL A 203 18.89 -2.02 -22.26
CA VAL A 203 19.51 -0.69 -22.33
C VAL A 203 19.31 0.06 -21.01
N TRP A 204 18.10 -0.01 -20.43
CA TRP A 204 17.83 0.55 -19.10
C TRP A 204 18.68 -0.13 -18.01
N ASP A 205 18.78 -1.46 -18.04
CA ASP A 205 19.63 -2.24 -17.15
C ASP A 205 21.09 -1.79 -17.24
N TYR A 206 21.61 -1.60 -18.45
CA TYR A 206 23.00 -1.14 -18.63
C TYR A 206 23.27 0.21 -17.97
N ILE A 207 22.33 1.15 -18.10
CA ILE A 207 22.44 2.51 -17.56
C ILE A 207 22.35 2.49 -16.03
N PHE A 208 21.36 1.79 -15.46
CA PHE A 208 21.05 1.90 -14.03
C PHE A 208 21.69 0.83 -13.15
N PHE A 209 22.02 -0.34 -13.68
CA PHE A 209 22.68 -1.40 -12.92
C PHE A 209 24.19 -1.37 -13.14
N PRO A 210 25.00 -1.12 -12.08
CA PRO A 210 26.45 -0.99 -12.24
C PRO A 210 27.12 -2.20 -12.87
N LYS A 211 26.61 -3.41 -12.56
CA LYS A 211 27.14 -4.69 -13.02
C LYS A 211 26.56 -5.17 -14.36
N ALA A 212 25.57 -4.47 -14.93
CA ALA A 212 25.01 -4.85 -16.21
C ALA A 212 26.03 -4.64 -17.34
N THR A 213 26.12 -5.63 -18.23
CA THR A 213 27.01 -5.62 -19.40
C THR A 213 26.33 -4.98 -20.60
N TYR A 214 27.11 -4.43 -21.52
CA TYR A 214 26.56 -3.80 -22.72
C TYR A 214 25.71 -4.80 -23.53
N PRO A 215 24.49 -4.43 -23.97
CA PRO A 215 23.59 -5.37 -24.64
C PRO A 215 24.12 -5.79 -26.02
N LYS A 216 24.06 -7.09 -26.33
CA LYS A 216 24.66 -7.67 -27.56
C LYS A 216 24.05 -7.11 -28.85
N ASN A 217 22.75 -6.82 -28.85
CA ASN A 217 22.00 -6.34 -30.02
C ASN A 217 21.51 -4.90 -29.79
N CYS A 218 22.38 -4.02 -29.30
CA CYS A 218 22.01 -2.64 -29.01
C CYS A 218 22.18 -1.74 -30.24
N SER A 219 21.13 -1.03 -30.62
CA SER A 219 21.17 0.00 -31.68
C SER A 219 21.85 1.30 -31.25
N VAL A 220 22.15 1.46 -29.95
CA VAL A 220 22.78 2.66 -29.39
C VAL A 220 24.26 2.39 -29.14
N SER A 221 25.14 3.27 -29.60
CA SER A 221 26.58 3.11 -29.37
C SER A 221 26.91 3.13 -27.88
N LYS A 222 27.89 2.31 -27.49
CA LYS A 222 28.34 2.19 -26.10
C LYS A 222 28.70 3.54 -25.49
N ASP A 223 29.41 4.39 -26.22
CA ASP A 223 29.84 5.71 -25.73
C ASP A 223 28.67 6.59 -25.27
N LYS A 224 27.52 6.52 -25.96
CA LYS A 224 26.31 7.27 -25.58
C LYS A 224 25.68 6.72 -24.30
N LEU A 225 25.63 5.40 -24.16
CA LEU A 225 25.13 4.77 -22.95
C LEU A 225 26.05 5.00 -21.75
N ASP A 226 27.36 5.02 -21.97
CA ASP A 226 28.37 5.29 -20.93
C ASP A 226 28.25 6.71 -20.37
N ILE A 227 27.88 7.69 -21.21
CA ILE A 227 27.56 9.06 -20.75
C ILE A 227 26.40 9.03 -19.77
N MET A 228 25.27 8.41 -20.15
CA MET A 228 24.07 8.33 -19.30
C MET A 228 24.31 7.52 -18.02
N LYS A 229 25.05 6.41 -18.12
CA LYS A 229 25.45 5.59 -16.96
C LYS A 229 26.29 6.39 -15.96
N ARG A 230 27.28 7.15 -16.46
CA ARG A 230 28.11 8.01 -15.62
C ARG A 230 27.30 9.12 -14.97
N GLU A 231 26.37 9.72 -15.70
CA GLU A 231 25.49 10.78 -15.18
C GLU A 231 24.64 10.26 -14.02
N PHE A 232 23.96 9.12 -14.20
CA PHE A 232 23.20 8.47 -13.14
C PHE A 232 24.08 8.12 -11.94
N GLN A 233 25.24 7.51 -12.15
CA GLN A 233 26.16 7.12 -11.07
C GLN A 233 26.76 8.32 -10.33
N TYR A 234 26.82 9.49 -10.97
CA TYR A 234 27.28 10.71 -10.33
C TYR A 234 26.19 11.33 -9.44
N TRP A 235 24.95 11.39 -9.93
CA TRP A 235 23.85 12.07 -9.23
C TRP A 235 23.09 11.21 -8.22
N TYR A 236 23.12 9.88 -8.35
CA TYR A 236 22.43 8.98 -7.42
C TYR A 236 23.36 8.54 -6.27
N PRO A 237 22.85 8.37 -5.04
CA PRO A 237 21.45 8.37 -4.62
C PRO A 237 20.80 9.75 -4.54
N MET A 238 19.47 9.80 -4.44
CA MET A 238 18.73 11.05 -4.20
C MET A 238 19.00 11.57 -2.78
N ASP A 239 19.63 12.74 -2.67
CA ASP A 239 20.02 13.33 -1.37
C ASP A 239 18.82 13.80 -0.54
N ILE A 240 17.82 14.41 -1.19
CA ILE A 240 16.66 15.00 -0.50
C ILE A 240 15.41 14.90 -1.37
N ARG A 241 14.29 14.48 -0.77
CA ARG A 241 12.94 14.55 -1.33
C ARG A 241 12.05 15.32 -0.36
N VAL A 242 11.49 16.44 -0.81
CA VAL A 242 10.60 17.30 -0.01
C VAL A 242 9.16 17.08 -0.48
N SER A 243 8.24 16.88 0.46
CA SER A 243 6.80 16.69 0.25
C SER A 243 6.01 17.23 1.43
#